data_AF-A0AAU4Q521-F1
#
_entry.id   AF-A0AAU4Q521-F1
#
_cell.length_a   1.000
_cell.length_b   1.000
_cell.length_c   1.000
_cell.angle_alpha   90.00
_cell.angle_beta   90.00
_cell.angle_gamma   90.00
#
_symmetry.space_group_name_H-M   'P 1'
#
loop_
_entity.id
_entity.type
_entity.pdbx_description
1 polymer ?
#
loop_
_entity_poly.entity_id
_entity_poly.type
_entity_poly.pdbx_seq_one_letter_code
_entity_poly.pdbx_strand_id
1 'polypeptide(L)'
;MFVLDKHGYPLQPTSPARARKLLKQGRAVVARHTPFVIRLKDRTVALSEVDGVELGIDPGSKYTGIAVFTAKDGERRGLYAVELAHRGGVVRDKLTARAAYRRGRRSRNLRYRASRFANRTRPQGWLVPSLRHRVDTTTSWTTRLARWAPVRVVHVERVAFDTHAMSHGSPLAGAEYQHGTLAGTEAREYLLAKWGRACAYCGATGVPLNIDHIHPRSRGGSNRISNLCTACIPCNQKKSDHPVEDFLRDSPRRLARILAQAKAPLRDAAAVNSTRWALWRALDASFPTVHTASGGRTKWNRQQTGTPKTHTLDALCVGRLDTLTRTPARVLAVAATGRGTYSRTRADKYGFPRLHLPRQKQHFGYQTGDLARAVVPTGKKTGTHTGRIAVRTTGSFNVKTAHGLVQGIRHTHFRLLQRADGYAHTTRPEGQTAP
;
A
#
# COMPACT_ATOMS: atom_id res chain seq x y z
N MET A 1 -0.54 1.58 -21.81
CA MET A 1 -0.44 0.13 -22.04
C MET A 1 1.02 -0.23 -22.15
N PHE A 2 1.45 -1.33 -21.55
CA PHE A 2 2.85 -1.75 -21.62
C PHE A 2 3.13 -2.49 -22.92
N VAL A 3 4.35 -2.36 -23.43
CA VAL A 3 4.77 -2.92 -24.71
C VAL A 3 6.11 -3.62 -24.50
N LEU A 4 6.20 -4.84 -25.03
CA LEU A 4 7.45 -5.60 -25.12
C LEU A 4 7.84 -5.74 -26.59
N ASP A 5 9.14 -5.84 -26.81
CA ASP A 5 9.71 -6.17 -28.12
C ASP A 5 9.56 -7.68 -28.44
N LYS A 6 10.02 -8.12 -29.62
CA LYS A 6 9.95 -9.52 -30.05
C LYS A 6 10.54 -10.52 -29.04
N HIS A 7 11.58 -10.12 -28.31
CA HIS A 7 12.30 -10.96 -27.34
C HIS A 7 11.77 -10.82 -25.91
N GLY A 8 10.81 -9.93 -25.67
CA GLY A 8 10.21 -9.72 -24.36
C GLY A 8 10.86 -8.59 -23.54
N TYR A 9 11.73 -7.79 -24.14
CA TYR A 9 12.31 -6.62 -23.49
C TYR A 9 11.35 -5.44 -23.51
N PRO A 10 11.34 -4.60 -22.46
CA PRO A 10 10.38 -3.51 -22.35
C PRO A 10 10.67 -2.39 -23.36
N LEU A 11 9.61 -1.93 -24.03
CA LEU A 11 9.59 -0.77 -24.92
C LEU A 11 8.79 0.38 -24.30
N GLN A 12 8.86 1.57 -24.93
CA GLN A 12 8.09 2.73 -24.49
C GLN A 12 6.58 2.41 -24.41
N PRO A 13 5.91 2.66 -23.27
CA PRO A 13 4.49 2.40 -23.15
C PRO A 13 3.66 3.19 -24.15
N THR A 14 2.55 2.61 -24.60
CA THR A 14 1.72 3.17 -25.68
C THR A 14 0.27 3.41 -25.26
N SER A 15 -0.46 4.16 -26.08
CA SER A 15 -1.88 4.45 -25.84
C SER A 15 -2.75 3.20 -26.09
N PRO A 16 -3.91 3.07 -25.43
CA PRO A 16 -4.85 1.98 -25.70
C PRO A 16 -5.28 1.92 -27.18
N ALA A 17 -5.43 3.08 -27.83
CA ALA A 17 -5.78 3.16 -29.24
C ALA A 17 -4.70 2.56 -30.16
N ARG A 18 -3.42 2.90 -29.93
CA ARG A 18 -2.31 2.33 -30.69
C ARG A 18 -2.16 0.83 -30.44
N ALA A 19 -2.31 0.38 -29.19
CA ALA A 19 -2.28 -1.04 -28.86
C ALA A 19 -3.37 -1.84 -29.61
N ARG A 20 -4.60 -1.31 -29.71
CA ARG A 20 -5.68 -1.94 -30.50
C ARG A 20 -5.35 -2.01 -31.99
N LYS A 21 -4.81 -0.94 -32.58
CA LYS A 21 -4.38 -0.93 -33.99
C LYS A 21 -3.33 -2.02 -34.27
N LEU A 22 -2.31 -2.11 -33.41
CA LEU A 22 -1.24 -3.12 -33.52
C LEU A 22 -1.76 -4.56 -33.42
N LEU A 23 -2.71 -4.81 -32.52
CA LEU A 23 -3.36 -6.12 -32.38
C LEU A 23 -4.24 -6.45 -33.59
N LYS A 24 -5.05 -5.49 -34.08
CA LYS A 24 -5.92 -5.67 -35.26
C LYS A 24 -5.11 -5.98 -36.53
N GLN A 25 -3.95 -5.34 -36.68
CA GLN A 25 -3.01 -5.57 -37.78
C GLN A 25 -2.17 -6.84 -37.63
N GLY A 26 -2.34 -7.63 -36.56
CA GLY A 26 -1.57 -8.86 -36.33
C GLY A 26 -0.09 -8.67 -35.97
N ARG A 27 0.37 -7.42 -35.84
CA ARG A 27 1.76 -7.03 -35.51
C ARG A 27 2.14 -7.27 -34.06
N ALA A 28 1.16 -7.41 -33.17
CA ALA A 28 1.36 -7.68 -31.76
C ALA A 28 0.53 -8.88 -31.28
N VAL A 29 0.94 -9.46 -30.15
CA VAL A 29 0.17 -10.46 -29.38
C VAL A 29 -0.03 -9.98 -27.96
N VAL A 30 -1.10 -10.45 -27.31
CA VAL A 30 -1.29 -10.23 -25.87
C VAL A 30 -0.30 -11.11 -25.11
N ALA A 31 0.68 -10.50 -24.46
CA ALA A 31 1.61 -11.20 -23.58
C ALA A 31 1.05 -11.36 -22.16
N ARG A 32 0.20 -10.41 -21.74
CA ARG A 32 -0.43 -10.40 -20.42
C ARG A 32 -1.73 -9.62 -20.42
N HIS A 33 -2.72 -10.08 -19.66
CA HIS A 33 -4.02 -9.43 -19.55
C HIS A 33 -4.08 -8.38 -18.42
N THR A 34 -3.39 -8.59 -17.29
CA THR A 34 -3.43 -7.66 -16.15
C THR A 34 -2.12 -7.62 -15.34
N PRO A 35 -1.34 -6.52 -15.35
CA PRO A 35 -1.50 -5.35 -16.25
C PRO A 35 -1.52 -5.76 -17.72
N PHE A 36 -2.19 -4.98 -18.57
CA PHE A 36 -2.28 -5.30 -19.99
C PHE A 36 -0.96 -5.00 -20.69
N VAL A 37 -0.34 -6.04 -21.26
CA VAL A 37 0.96 -6.00 -21.93
C VAL A 37 0.82 -6.65 -23.30
N ILE A 38 1.24 -5.93 -24.34
CA ILE A 38 1.38 -6.50 -25.68
C ILE A 38 2.85 -6.76 -25.98
N ARG A 39 3.12 -7.75 -26.83
CA ARG A 39 4.45 -8.03 -27.37
C ARG A 39 4.42 -7.87 -28.88
N LEU A 40 5.31 -7.04 -29.42
CA LEU A 40 5.47 -6.86 -30.87
C LEU A 40 6.12 -8.12 -31.47
N LYS A 41 5.79 -8.45 -32.72
CA LYS A 41 6.38 -9.62 -33.42
C LYS A 41 7.56 -9.25 -34.31
N ASP A 42 7.61 -7.99 -34.71
CA ASP A 42 8.35 -7.46 -35.86
C ASP A 42 9.36 -6.37 -35.47
N ARG A 43 9.53 -6.09 -34.17
CA ARG A 43 10.39 -5.00 -33.70
C ARG A 43 11.19 -5.39 -32.46
N THR A 44 12.43 -4.92 -32.38
CA THR A 44 13.34 -5.09 -31.25
C THR A 44 13.58 -3.75 -30.54
N VAL A 45 14.17 -3.78 -29.34
CA VAL A 45 14.61 -2.55 -28.63
C VAL A 45 15.59 -1.73 -29.47
N ALA A 46 16.58 -2.37 -30.12
CA ALA A 46 17.59 -1.67 -30.91
C ALA A 46 17.01 -0.86 -32.09
N LEU A 47 15.86 -1.28 -32.61
CA LEU A 47 15.14 -0.59 -33.69
C LEU A 47 14.08 0.39 -33.14
N SER A 48 14.11 0.73 -31.86
CA SER A 48 13.07 1.50 -31.18
C SER A 48 13.64 2.67 -30.39
N GLU A 49 12.94 3.80 -30.46
CA GLU A 49 13.15 4.92 -29.56
C GLU A 49 12.52 4.61 -28.20
N VAL A 50 13.33 4.67 -27.15
CA VAL A 50 12.92 4.33 -25.78
C VAL A 50 13.44 5.39 -24.81
N ASP A 51 12.64 6.45 -24.61
CA ASP A 51 12.96 7.52 -23.65
C ASP A 51 12.94 7.05 -22.18
N GLY A 52 12.32 5.90 -21.93
CA GLY A 52 12.14 5.38 -20.58
C GLY A 52 10.91 5.95 -19.88
N VAL A 53 10.68 5.45 -18.67
CA VAL A 53 9.67 5.93 -17.73
C VAL A 53 10.23 5.98 -16.32
N GLU A 54 9.57 6.73 -15.47
CA GLU A 54 9.88 6.83 -14.05
C GLU A 54 8.74 6.28 -13.21
N LEU A 55 9.08 5.87 -11.99
CA LEU A 55 8.13 5.40 -11.00
C LEU A 55 8.07 6.36 -9.83
N GLY A 56 6.88 6.69 -9.39
CA GLY A 56 6.64 7.37 -8.12
C GLY A 56 6.00 6.41 -7.13
N ILE A 57 6.42 6.44 -5.87
CA ILE A 57 5.96 5.55 -4.80
C ILE A 57 5.56 6.39 -3.59
N ASP A 58 4.28 6.31 -3.22
CA ASP A 58 3.72 6.83 -1.97
C ASP A 58 3.44 5.65 -1.01
N PRO A 59 4.33 5.37 -0.05
CA PRO A 59 4.12 4.29 0.91
C PRO A 59 3.13 4.71 2.00
N GLY A 60 1.94 4.11 2.00
CA GLY A 60 0.99 4.20 3.11
C GLY A 60 0.95 2.95 3.98
N SER A 61 0.22 3.03 5.10
CA SER A 61 0.13 1.93 6.07
C SER A 61 -0.78 0.78 5.59
N LYS A 62 -1.86 1.12 4.88
CA LYS A 62 -2.85 0.17 4.33
C LYS A 62 -2.66 -0.03 2.83
N TYR A 63 -2.34 1.06 2.12
CA TYR A 63 -2.17 1.06 0.68
C TYR A 63 -0.85 1.74 0.33
N THR A 64 -0.20 1.30 -0.74
CA THR A 64 0.90 2.02 -1.38
C THR A 64 0.46 2.44 -2.77
N GLY A 65 0.57 3.72 -3.07
CA GLY A 65 0.38 4.23 -4.43
C GLY A 65 1.66 4.05 -5.23
N ILE A 66 1.53 3.59 -6.47
CA ILE A 66 2.62 3.56 -7.45
C ILE A 66 2.12 4.19 -8.74
N ALA A 67 2.85 5.18 -9.24
CA ALA A 67 2.56 5.84 -10.50
C ALA A 67 3.69 5.58 -11.50
N VAL A 68 3.34 5.27 -12.74
CA VAL A 68 4.27 5.20 -13.88
C VAL A 68 4.06 6.46 -14.71
N PHE A 69 5.12 7.23 -14.95
CA PHE A 69 5.04 8.49 -15.70
C PHE A 69 6.26 8.71 -16.58
N THR A 70 6.13 9.56 -17.59
CA THR A 70 7.29 10.19 -18.23
C THR A 70 7.55 11.52 -17.53
N ALA A 71 8.83 11.84 -17.32
CA ALA A 71 9.27 13.16 -16.90
C ALA A 71 10.27 13.72 -17.90
N LYS A 72 10.10 14.99 -18.28
CA LYS A 72 11.02 15.78 -19.11
C LYS A 72 10.93 17.25 -18.66
N ASP A 73 12.07 17.86 -18.32
CA ASP A 73 12.17 19.28 -17.97
C ASP A 73 11.16 19.76 -16.90
N GLY A 74 10.90 18.93 -15.87
CA GLY A 74 9.95 19.23 -14.81
C GLY A 74 8.48 18.94 -15.15
N GLU A 75 8.16 18.66 -16.41
CA GLU A 75 6.84 18.23 -16.87
C GLU A 75 6.64 16.72 -16.66
N ARG A 76 5.51 16.33 -16.06
CA ARG A 76 5.13 14.92 -15.89
C ARG A 76 3.85 14.55 -16.62
N ARG A 77 3.86 13.36 -17.21
CA ARG A 77 2.69 12.72 -17.83
C ARG A 77 2.44 11.35 -17.23
N GLY A 78 1.38 11.23 -16.43
CA GLY A 78 0.92 9.96 -15.87
C GLY A 78 0.49 8.97 -16.95
N LEU A 79 1.01 7.75 -16.90
CA LEU A 79 0.74 6.66 -17.85
C LEU A 79 -0.09 5.53 -17.23
N TYR A 80 0.22 5.17 -16.00
CA TYR A 80 -0.38 4.02 -15.31
C TYR A 80 -0.34 4.22 -13.80
N ALA A 81 -1.37 3.76 -13.09
CA ALA A 81 -1.47 3.87 -11.65
C ALA A 81 -1.80 2.51 -11.03
N VAL A 82 -1.15 2.19 -9.91
CA VAL A 82 -1.36 0.98 -9.12
C VAL A 82 -1.58 1.39 -7.66
N GLU A 83 -2.66 0.92 -7.07
CA GLU A 83 -2.85 0.99 -5.62
C GLU A 83 -2.67 -0.41 -5.03
N LEU A 84 -1.61 -0.59 -4.27
CA LEU A 84 -1.23 -1.85 -3.65
C LEU A 84 -1.78 -1.94 -2.23
N ALA A 85 -2.76 -2.81 -2.01
CA ALA A 85 -3.33 -3.12 -0.70
C ALA A 85 -2.43 -4.09 0.08
N HIS A 86 -2.00 -3.65 1.26
CA HIS A 86 -1.17 -4.42 2.18
C HIS A 86 -2.00 -5.36 3.06
N ARG A 87 -1.43 -6.51 3.39
CA ARG A 87 -2.01 -7.49 4.33
C ARG A 87 -1.45 -7.38 5.73
N GLY A 88 -0.76 -6.28 6.06
CA GLY A 88 -0.06 -6.13 7.34
C GLY A 88 -0.96 -6.40 8.55
N GLY A 89 -2.21 -5.92 8.52
CA GLY A 89 -3.23 -6.19 9.54
C GLY A 89 -3.55 -7.68 9.66
N VAL A 90 -3.87 -8.34 8.54
CA VAL A 90 -4.17 -9.78 8.51
C VAL A 90 -2.98 -10.62 9.00
N VAL A 91 -1.75 -10.23 8.64
CA VAL A 91 -0.53 -10.91 9.11
C VAL A 91 -0.39 -10.77 10.63
N ARG A 92 -0.57 -9.55 11.16
CA ARG A 92 -0.58 -9.30 12.60
C ARG A 92 -1.62 -10.15 13.31
N ASP A 93 -2.86 -10.16 12.83
CA ASP A 93 -3.97 -10.88 13.49
C ASP A 93 -3.70 -12.40 13.52
N LYS A 94 -3.16 -12.95 12.43
CA LYS A 94 -2.72 -14.36 12.38
C LYS A 94 -1.57 -14.66 13.35
N LEU A 95 -0.64 -13.73 13.54
CA LEU A 95 0.45 -13.87 14.51
C LEU A 95 -0.08 -13.81 15.96
N THR A 96 -1.03 -12.92 16.24
CA THR A 96 -1.71 -12.81 17.53
C THR A 96 -2.49 -14.09 17.84
N ALA A 97 -3.27 -14.61 16.89
CA ALA A 97 -3.98 -15.87 17.03
C ALA A 97 -3.01 -17.04 17.32
N ARG A 98 -1.90 -17.12 16.58
CA ARG A 98 -0.85 -18.12 16.83
C ARG A 98 -0.24 -18.00 18.22
N ALA A 99 -0.01 -16.77 18.71
CA ALA A 99 0.48 -16.54 20.06
C ALA A 99 -0.53 -16.98 21.12
N ALA A 100 -1.82 -16.69 20.91
CA ALA A 100 -2.92 -17.12 21.78
C ALA A 100 -3.03 -18.64 21.85
N TYR A 101 -2.99 -19.36 20.70
CA TYR A 101 -2.99 -20.83 20.69
C TYR A 101 -1.78 -21.41 21.43
N ARG A 102 -0.59 -20.81 21.29
CA ARG A 102 0.58 -21.23 22.07
C ARG A 102 0.38 -21.00 23.58
N ARG A 103 -0.30 -19.93 23.98
CA ARG A 103 -0.62 -19.65 25.39
C ARG A 103 -1.65 -20.64 25.92
N GLY A 104 -2.73 -20.89 25.19
CA GLY A 104 -3.75 -21.87 25.56
C GLY A 104 -3.18 -23.27 25.76
N ARG A 105 -2.25 -23.71 24.90
CA ARG A 105 -1.54 -24.99 25.09
C ARG A 105 -0.71 -25.09 26.36
N ARG A 106 -0.33 -23.96 26.97
CA ARG A 106 0.40 -23.94 28.25
C ARG A 106 -0.53 -23.92 29.46
N SER A 107 -1.75 -23.42 29.31
CA SER A 107 -2.67 -23.14 30.42
C SER A 107 -3.86 -24.10 30.52
N ARG A 108 -4.22 -24.85 29.47
CA ARG A 108 -5.41 -25.72 29.44
C ARG A 108 -5.11 -27.21 29.68
N ASN A 109 -4.50 -27.56 30.82
CA ASN A 109 -4.32 -28.96 31.27
C ASN A 109 -3.64 -29.89 30.24
N LEU A 110 -2.49 -29.48 29.68
CA LEU A 110 -1.60 -30.34 28.90
C LEU A 110 -0.18 -30.22 29.44
N ARG A 111 0.58 -31.33 29.42
CA ARG A 111 1.97 -31.47 29.90
C ARG A 111 2.78 -30.20 29.65
N TYR A 112 3.32 -29.61 30.73
CA TYR A 112 3.85 -28.25 30.74
C TYR A 112 4.83 -27.97 29.60
N ARG A 113 4.47 -27.06 28.68
CA ARG A 113 5.39 -26.52 27.68
C ARG A 113 5.93 -25.18 28.12
N ALA A 114 7.15 -25.15 28.65
CA ALA A 114 7.81 -23.91 29.07
C ALA A 114 7.85 -22.83 27.96
N SER A 115 7.81 -21.56 28.37
CA SER A 115 7.96 -20.46 27.43
C SER A 115 9.42 -20.36 26.97
N ARG A 116 9.65 -20.26 25.64
CA ARG A 116 10.99 -20.21 25.04
C ARG A 116 11.22 -18.85 24.39
N PHE A 117 11.24 -17.79 25.20
CA PHE A 117 11.46 -16.43 24.69
C PHE A 117 12.89 -16.24 24.17
N ALA A 118 13.87 -16.83 24.85
CA ALA A 118 15.29 -16.78 24.47
C ALA A 118 15.59 -17.40 23.10
N ASN A 119 14.78 -18.37 22.63
CA ASN A 119 14.97 -19.00 21.32
C ASN A 119 14.59 -18.10 20.13
N ARG A 120 14.19 -16.84 20.36
CA ARG A 120 13.81 -15.91 19.31
C ARG A 120 15.02 -15.12 18.85
N THR A 121 15.56 -15.45 17.69
CA THR A 121 16.62 -14.67 17.05
C THR A 121 16.01 -13.52 16.24
N ARG A 122 16.63 -12.34 16.34
CA ARG A 122 16.31 -11.16 15.53
C ARG A 122 17.61 -10.63 14.93
N PRO A 123 17.93 -10.93 13.67
CA PRO A 123 19.13 -10.40 13.04
C PRO A 123 19.06 -8.87 12.92
N GLN A 124 20.21 -8.24 12.69
CA GLN A 124 20.26 -6.81 12.38
C GLN A 124 19.36 -6.49 11.17
N GLY A 125 18.59 -5.40 11.25
CA GLY A 125 17.61 -5.03 10.21
C GLY A 125 16.36 -5.91 10.17
N TRP A 126 16.11 -6.74 11.19
CA TRP A 126 14.89 -7.53 11.29
C TRP A 126 13.65 -6.64 11.41
N LEU A 127 12.70 -6.86 10.53
CA LEU A 127 11.36 -6.27 10.59
C LEU A 127 10.34 -7.31 11.01
N VAL A 128 9.36 -6.90 11.81
CA VAL A 128 8.20 -7.78 12.10
C VAL A 128 7.51 -8.17 10.78
N PRO A 129 6.97 -9.40 10.66
CA PRO A 129 6.46 -9.89 9.36
C PRO A 129 5.42 -9.01 8.68
N SER A 130 4.60 -8.28 9.46
CA SER A 130 3.60 -7.34 8.93
C SER A 130 4.24 -6.10 8.28
N LEU A 131 5.37 -5.63 8.80
CA LEU A 131 6.14 -4.52 8.24
C LEU A 131 7.01 -4.97 7.08
N ARG A 132 7.68 -6.12 7.22
CA ARG A 132 8.46 -6.77 6.15
C ARG A 132 7.60 -6.99 4.91
N HIS A 133 6.36 -7.45 5.09
CA HIS A 133 5.41 -7.62 4.01
C HIS A 133 5.23 -6.35 3.15
N ARG A 134 5.17 -5.16 3.77
CA ARG A 134 4.99 -3.90 3.03
C ARG A 134 6.19 -3.57 2.15
N VAL A 135 7.39 -3.76 2.70
CA VAL A 135 8.65 -3.59 1.96
C VAL A 135 8.70 -4.56 0.78
N ASP A 136 8.46 -5.83 1.04
CA ASP A 136 8.57 -6.90 0.04
C ASP A 136 7.54 -6.76 -1.08
N THR A 137 6.28 -6.40 -0.75
CA THR A 137 5.24 -6.26 -1.77
C THR A 137 5.44 -5.03 -2.62
N THR A 138 5.80 -3.88 -2.02
CA THR A 138 6.10 -2.66 -2.78
C THR A 138 7.28 -2.91 -3.71
N THR A 139 8.39 -3.42 -3.19
CA THR A 139 9.59 -3.75 -4.00
C THR A 139 9.23 -4.73 -5.11
N SER A 140 8.50 -5.81 -4.79
CA SER A 140 8.07 -6.79 -5.79
C SER A 140 7.23 -6.18 -6.90
N TRP A 141 6.38 -5.19 -6.61
CA TRP A 141 5.56 -4.53 -7.63
C TRP A 141 6.36 -3.54 -8.47
N THR A 142 7.26 -2.78 -7.86
CA THR A 142 8.20 -1.92 -8.58
C THR A 142 9.04 -2.76 -9.55
N THR A 143 9.62 -3.88 -9.10
CA THR A 143 10.39 -4.79 -9.96
C THR A 143 9.52 -5.43 -11.05
N ARG A 144 8.25 -5.73 -10.77
CA ARG A 144 7.32 -6.25 -11.79
C ARG A 144 7.05 -5.23 -12.88
N LEU A 145 6.81 -3.97 -12.52
CA LEU A 145 6.59 -2.90 -13.49
C LEU A 145 7.81 -2.70 -14.39
N ALA A 146 9.02 -2.80 -13.86
CA ALA A 146 10.26 -2.74 -14.64
C ALA A 146 10.44 -3.89 -15.64
N ARG A 147 9.74 -5.02 -15.46
CA ARG A 147 9.70 -6.09 -16.48
C ARG A 147 8.83 -5.74 -17.68
N TRP A 148 7.97 -4.72 -17.57
CA TRP A 148 7.00 -4.34 -18.59
C TRP A 148 7.17 -2.90 -19.08
N ALA A 149 8.00 -2.12 -18.42
CA ALA A 149 8.31 -0.75 -18.77
C ALA A 149 9.81 -0.46 -18.57
N PRO A 150 10.41 0.36 -19.43
CA PRO A 150 11.83 0.74 -19.36
C PRO A 150 12.03 1.76 -18.23
N VAL A 151 12.09 1.29 -16.99
CA VAL A 151 12.18 2.16 -15.80
C VAL A 151 13.60 2.71 -15.64
N ARG A 152 13.74 4.04 -15.63
CA ARG A 152 15.03 4.74 -15.44
C ARG A 152 15.28 5.21 -14.02
N VAL A 153 14.24 5.72 -13.34
CA VAL A 153 14.34 6.38 -12.04
C VAL A 153 13.14 5.99 -11.18
N VAL A 154 13.38 5.80 -9.89
CA VAL A 154 12.33 5.59 -8.88
C VAL A 154 12.35 6.73 -7.87
N HIS A 155 11.22 7.40 -7.69
CA HIS A 155 10.99 8.41 -6.66
C HIS A 155 10.18 7.77 -5.53
N VAL A 156 10.67 7.83 -4.31
CA VAL A 156 9.96 7.31 -3.13
C VAL A 156 9.75 8.42 -2.10
N GLU A 157 8.51 8.56 -1.63
CA GLU A 157 8.23 9.48 -0.54
C GLU A 157 8.86 8.96 0.76
N ARG A 158 9.74 9.78 1.34
CA ARG A 158 10.32 9.56 2.65
C ARG A 158 9.31 10.06 3.67
N VAL A 159 8.67 9.12 4.38
CA VAL A 159 7.82 9.50 5.51
C VAL A 159 8.69 10.10 6.59
N ALA A 160 8.36 11.36 6.85
CA ALA A 160 9.22 12.33 7.49
C ALA A 160 9.19 12.22 9.02
N PHE A 161 8.24 11.49 9.62
CA PHE A 161 8.11 11.49 11.07
C PHE A 161 9.15 10.57 11.71
N ASP A 162 10.24 11.11 12.23
CA ASP A 162 11.07 10.34 13.15
C ASP A 162 10.38 10.21 14.52
N THR A 163 9.42 9.29 14.62
CA THR A 163 8.66 9.05 15.84
C THR A 163 9.57 8.67 17.02
N HIS A 164 10.78 8.16 16.76
CA HIS A 164 11.77 7.86 17.79
C HIS A 164 12.39 9.16 18.32
N ALA A 165 12.93 10.02 17.45
CA ALA A 165 13.44 11.34 17.85
C ALA A 165 12.36 12.17 18.57
N MET A 166 11.12 12.12 18.09
CA MET A 166 9.96 12.82 18.68
C MET A 166 9.50 12.23 20.03
N SER A 167 9.84 10.98 20.34
CA SER A 167 9.51 10.34 21.63
C SER A 167 10.56 10.60 22.70
N HIS A 168 11.78 10.96 22.31
CA HIS A 168 12.89 11.30 23.21
C HIS A 168 12.87 12.76 23.68
N GLY A 169 11.93 13.58 23.21
CA GLY A 169 11.64 14.90 23.77
C GLY A 169 12.64 15.99 23.40
N SER A 170 13.36 15.85 22.27
CA SER A 170 14.24 16.89 21.74
C SER A 170 13.52 18.26 21.73
N PRO A 171 14.19 19.36 22.14
CA PRO A 171 13.56 20.67 22.21
C PRO A 171 13.02 21.08 20.84
N LEU A 172 11.73 21.43 20.79
CA LEU A 172 11.12 22.01 19.58
C LEU A 172 11.41 23.53 19.46
N ALA A 173 12.36 24.10 20.20
CA ALA A 173 12.42 25.55 20.41
C ALA A 173 13.14 26.32 19.29
N GLY A 174 12.50 27.42 18.84
CA GLY A 174 13.09 28.48 18.02
C GLY A 174 12.03 29.28 17.24
N ALA A 175 12.31 30.55 16.92
CA ALA A 175 11.49 31.43 16.05
C ALA A 175 11.22 30.84 14.64
N GLU A 176 11.85 29.72 14.33
CA GLU A 176 11.63 28.83 13.18
C GLU A 176 10.27 28.11 13.19
N TYR A 177 9.48 28.23 14.27
CA TYR A 177 8.10 27.73 14.33
C TYR A 177 7.17 28.38 13.29
N GLN A 178 7.52 29.59 12.83
CA GLN A 178 6.87 30.27 11.70
C GLN A 178 7.64 30.07 10.38
N HIS A 179 8.94 29.75 10.43
CA HIS A 179 9.78 29.55 9.25
C HIS A 179 10.79 28.39 9.43
N GLY A 180 10.41 27.19 8.97
CA GLY A 180 11.27 26.47 8.02
C GLY A 180 12.39 25.53 8.50
N THR A 181 12.51 25.09 9.76
CA THR A 181 13.35 23.90 10.04
C THR A 181 12.58 22.59 9.83
N LEU A 182 13.13 21.70 8.99
CA LEU A 182 12.52 20.43 8.57
C LEU A 182 12.01 19.58 9.76
N ALA A 183 12.73 19.54 10.88
CA ALA A 183 12.34 18.77 12.06
C ALA A 183 11.09 19.31 12.79
N GLY A 184 10.91 20.64 12.88
CA GLY A 184 9.75 21.26 13.53
C GLY A 184 8.46 21.11 12.71
N THR A 185 8.57 21.15 11.38
CA THR A 185 7.45 20.95 10.46
C THR A 185 6.89 19.51 10.49
N GLU A 186 7.74 18.52 10.73
CA GLU A 186 7.37 17.11 10.81
C GLU A 186 6.54 16.80 12.06
N ALA A 187 6.94 17.31 13.22
CA ALA A 187 6.20 17.13 14.47
C ALA A 187 4.83 17.79 14.44
N ARG A 188 4.73 18.97 13.82
CA ARG A 188 3.47 19.69 13.62
C ARG A 188 2.51 18.94 12.70
N GLU A 189 2.96 18.48 11.53
CA GLU A 189 2.08 17.73 10.62
C GLU A 189 1.67 16.37 11.24
N TYR A 190 2.54 15.74 12.03
CA TYR A 190 2.18 14.54 12.81
C TYR A 190 1.05 14.83 13.80
N LEU A 191 1.16 15.90 14.58
CA LEU A 191 0.13 16.29 15.55
C LEU A 191 -1.16 16.69 14.84
N LEU A 192 -1.08 17.49 13.78
CA LEU A 192 -2.24 17.83 12.95
C LEU A 192 -2.94 16.58 12.41
N ALA A 193 -2.20 15.59 11.92
CA ALA A 193 -2.78 14.32 11.48
C ALA A 193 -3.39 13.52 12.64
N LYS A 194 -2.69 13.44 13.78
CA LYS A 194 -3.13 12.72 14.99
C LYS A 194 -4.42 13.29 15.58
N TRP A 195 -4.61 14.59 15.48
CA TRP A 195 -5.75 15.31 16.02
C TRP A 195 -6.80 15.66 14.95
N GLY A 196 -6.71 15.06 13.76
CA GLY A 196 -7.71 15.21 12.71
C GLY A 196 -7.83 16.63 12.16
N ARG A 197 -6.76 17.43 12.26
CA ARG A 197 -6.72 18.86 11.93
C ARG A 197 -7.84 19.66 12.62
N ALA A 198 -8.17 19.26 13.84
CA ALA A 198 -9.14 19.92 14.69
C ALA A 198 -8.50 20.39 16.00
N CYS A 199 -9.12 21.37 16.67
CA CYS A 199 -8.79 21.72 18.04
C CYS A 199 -9.16 20.55 18.97
N ALA A 200 -8.23 20.08 19.80
CA ALA A 200 -8.45 19.00 20.77
C ALA A 200 -9.53 19.35 21.81
N TYR A 201 -9.66 20.65 22.12
CA TYR A 201 -10.56 21.17 23.15
C TYR A 201 -11.97 21.41 22.61
N CYS A 202 -12.12 22.28 21.60
CA CYS A 202 -13.43 22.68 21.08
C CYS A 202 -13.86 21.94 19.81
N GLY A 203 -12.97 21.22 19.14
CA GLY A 203 -13.28 20.51 17.89
C GLY A 203 -13.31 21.37 16.62
N ALA A 204 -13.03 22.68 16.70
CA ALA A 204 -13.00 23.56 15.54
C ALA A 204 -12.03 23.07 14.46
N THR A 205 -12.46 23.12 13.20
CA THR A 205 -11.67 22.79 12.00
C THR A 205 -11.57 24.02 11.09
N GLY A 206 -10.62 24.04 10.16
CA GLY A 206 -10.44 25.18 9.25
C GLY A 206 -9.89 26.46 9.88
N VAL A 207 -9.52 26.42 11.16
CA VAL A 207 -8.94 27.55 11.91
C VAL A 207 -7.43 27.35 12.12
N PRO A 208 -6.66 28.43 12.37
CA PRO A 208 -5.27 28.31 12.80
C PRO A 208 -5.16 27.49 14.09
N LEU A 209 -4.30 26.46 14.07
CA LEU A 209 -4.04 25.57 15.21
C LEU A 209 -2.60 25.77 15.72
N ASN A 210 -2.45 25.96 17.02
CA ASN A 210 -1.20 25.87 17.76
C ASN A 210 -0.97 24.44 18.26
N ILE A 211 0.28 24.17 18.65
CA ILE A 211 0.63 22.98 19.43
C ILE A 211 0.59 23.41 20.88
N ASP A 212 -0.21 22.72 21.70
CA ASP A 212 -0.31 22.97 23.13
C ASP A 212 0.25 21.79 23.94
N HIS A 213 0.77 22.10 25.12
CA HIS A 213 1.25 21.12 26.09
C HIS A 213 0.15 20.76 27.07
N ILE A 214 -0.26 19.49 27.05
CA ILE A 214 -1.29 18.92 27.94
C ILE A 214 -0.93 19.16 29.40
N HIS A 215 0.30 18.77 29.78
CA HIS A 215 0.96 19.24 30.98
C HIS A 215 1.91 20.40 30.61
N PRO A 216 1.64 21.64 31.06
CA PRO A 216 2.36 22.84 30.66
C PRO A 216 3.86 22.78 30.94
N ARG A 217 4.67 23.35 30.04
CA ARG A 217 6.15 23.37 30.18
C ARG A 217 6.61 24.09 31.45
N SER A 218 5.97 25.20 31.80
CA SER A 218 6.24 25.97 33.03
C SER A 218 6.06 25.14 34.29
N ARG A 219 5.31 24.03 34.22
CA ARG A 219 5.06 23.11 35.34
C ARG A 219 5.77 21.76 35.22
N GLY A 220 6.77 21.64 34.34
CA GLY A 220 7.54 20.40 34.14
C GLY A 220 7.08 19.54 32.95
N GLY A 221 6.20 20.08 32.10
CA GLY A 221 5.74 19.46 30.86
C GLY A 221 6.83 19.08 29.87
N SER A 222 6.85 17.81 29.45
CA SER A 222 7.78 17.33 28.41
C SER A 222 7.34 17.73 26.99
N ASN A 223 8.29 17.82 26.05
CA ASN A 223 8.02 17.99 24.61
C ASN A 223 7.68 16.66 23.90
N ARG A 224 7.42 15.58 24.65
CA ARG A 224 7.06 14.29 24.05
C ARG A 224 5.70 14.40 23.39
N ILE A 225 5.52 13.73 22.25
CA ILE A 225 4.23 13.64 21.54
C ILE A 225 3.05 13.18 22.42
N SER A 226 3.33 12.41 23.48
CA SER A 226 2.34 11.97 24.45
C SER A 226 1.81 13.11 25.34
N ASN A 227 2.48 14.26 25.35
CA ASN A 227 2.14 15.46 26.10
C ASN A 227 1.69 16.63 25.19
N LEU A 228 1.57 16.41 23.88
CA LEU A 228 1.25 17.47 22.92
C LEU A 228 -0.12 17.25 22.25
N CYS A 229 -0.89 18.33 22.10
CA CYS A 229 -2.14 18.36 21.36
C CYS A 229 -2.23 19.57 20.42
N THR A 230 -3.25 19.60 19.55
CA THR A 230 -3.57 20.78 18.74
C THR A 230 -4.64 21.62 19.42
N ALA A 231 -4.48 22.93 19.44
CA ALA A 231 -5.44 23.86 20.03
C ALA A 231 -5.66 25.06 19.11
N CYS A 232 -6.88 25.55 18.96
CA CYS A 232 -7.08 26.86 18.33
C CYS A 232 -6.56 27.97 19.26
N ILE A 233 -6.24 29.13 18.69
CA ILE A 233 -5.68 30.27 19.44
C ILE A 233 -6.52 30.60 20.71
N PRO A 234 -7.86 30.71 20.64
CA PRO A 234 -8.66 31.02 21.84
C PRO A 234 -8.56 29.95 22.93
N CYS A 235 -8.62 28.66 22.57
CA CYS A 235 -8.52 27.60 23.56
C CYS A 235 -7.11 27.50 24.16
N ASN A 236 -6.08 27.71 23.35
CA ASN A 236 -4.69 27.69 23.80
C ASN A 236 -4.44 28.82 24.82
N GLN A 237 -4.88 30.03 24.50
CA GLN A 237 -4.77 31.19 25.41
C GLN A 237 -5.61 31.00 26.68
N LYS A 238 -6.84 30.49 26.56
CA LYS A 238 -7.71 30.24 27.72
C LYS A 238 -7.15 29.18 28.66
N LYS A 239 -6.52 28.12 28.11
CA LYS A 239 -5.86 27.11 28.93
C LYS A 239 -4.58 27.64 29.56
N SER A 240 -3.80 28.45 28.84
CA SER A 240 -2.55 29.03 29.35
C SER A 240 -1.64 27.97 29.99
N ASP A 241 -1.13 28.24 31.20
CA ASP A 241 -0.30 27.36 32.01
C ASP A 241 -1.11 26.40 32.92
N HIS A 242 -2.43 26.27 32.72
CA HIS A 242 -3.22 25.29 33.45
C HIS A 242 -3.01 23.87 32.89
N PRO A 243 -2.79 22.86 33.74
CA PRO A 243 -2.90 21.46 33.36
C PRO A 243 -4.23 21.15 32.68
N VAL A 244 -4.25 20.21 31.74
CA VAL A 244 -5.48 19.85 31.01
C VAL A 244 -6.59 19.38 31.95
N GLU A 245 -6.23 18.76 33.07
CA GLU A 245 -7.13 18.26 34.11
C GLU A 245 -7.90 19.40 34.75
N ASP A 246 -7.23 20.53 35.03
CA ASP A 246 -7.86 21.72 35.59
C ASP A 246 -8.70 22.45 34.55
N PHE A 247 -8.17 22.60 33.33
CA PHE A 247 -8.87 23.28 32.24
C PHE A 247 -10.16 22.57 31.81
N LEU A 248 -10.24 21.25 31.97
CA LEU A 248 -11.39 20.41 31.61
C LEU A 248 -12.07 19.75 32.80
N ARG A 249 -11.96 20.34 34.00
CA ARG A 249 -12.57 19.87 35.25
C ARG A 249 -14.05 19.51 35.07
N ASP A 250 -14.81 20.38 34.40
CA ASP A 250 -16.26 20.20 34.18
C ASP A 250 -16.58 19.35 32.95
N SER A 251 -15.58 18.72 32.32
CA SER A 251 -15.71 17.96 31.08
C SER A 251 -14.92 16.64 31.11
N PRO A 252 -15.21 15.73 32.06
CA PRO A 252 -14.42 14.52 32.30
C PRO A 252 -14.37 13.57 31.08
N ARG A 253 -15.46 13.48 30.31
CA ARG A 253 -15.48 12.69 29.06
C ARG A 253 -14.50 13.22 28.01
N ARG A 254 -14.38 14.55 27.89
CA ARG A 254 -13.45 15.20 26.96
C ARG A 254 -12.01 15.04 27.42
N LEU A 255 -11.76 15.22 28.71
CA LEU A 255 -10.46 14.98 29.33
C LEU A 255 -9.97 13.54 29.08
N ALA A 256 -10.79 12.54 29.38
CA ALA A 256 -10.47 11.14 29.14
C ALA A 256 -10.14 10.85 27.67
N ARG A 257 -10.91 11.42 26.74
CA ARG A 257 -10.65 11.32 25.29
C ARG A 257 -9.29 11.92 24.91
N ILE A 258 -8.98 13.13 25.38
CA ILE A 258 -7.72 13.82 25.08
C ILE A 258 -6.53 13.03 25.63
N LEU A 259 -6.58 12.59 26.89
CA LEU A 259 -5.52 11.80 27.50
C LEU A 259 -5.31 10.45 26.79
N ALA A 260 -6.39 9.78 26.41
CA ALA A 260 -6.32 8.54 25.63
C ALA A 260 -5.71 8.77 24.23
N GLN A 261 -6.14 9.82 23.53
CA GLN A 261 -5.65 10.18 22.20
C GLN A 261 -4.19 10.64 22.24
N ALA A 262 -3.79 11.39 23.25
CA ALA A 262 -2.41 11.81 23.46
C ALA A 262 -1.48 10.60 23.66
N LYS A 263 -1.90 9.59 24.40
CA LYS A 263 -1.15 8.33 24.57
C LYS A 263 -1.23 7.40 23.36
N ALA A 264 -2.22 7.57 22.48
CA ALA A 264 -2.36 6.75 21.29
C ALA A 264 -1.26 7.06 20.26
N PRO A 265 -0.46 6.06 19.83
CA PRO A 265 0.47 6.25 18.71
C PRO A 265 -0.32 6.36 17.41
N LEU A 266 0.17 7.16 16.45
CA LEU A 266 -0.25 7.05 15.05
C LEU A 266 0.30 5.73 14.50
N ARG A 267 -0.44 4.64 14.74
CA ARG A 267 -0.06 3.27 14.34
C ARG A 267 0.30 3.20 12.87
N ASP A 268 -0.42 3.94 12.04
CA ASP A 268 -0.21 4.01 10.61
C ASP A 268 1.11 4.71 10.27
N ALA A 269 1.39 5.88 10.85
CA ALA A 269 2.66 6.60 10.66
C ALA A 269 3.86 5.80 11.18
N ALA A 270 3.78 5.29 12.42
CA ALA A 270 4.86 4.48 13.02
C ALA A 270 5.22 3.28 12.16
N ALA A 271 4.20 2.64 11.57
CA ALA A 271 4.41 1.48 10.73
C ALA A 271 5.04 1.83 9.37
N VAL A 272 4.79 3.01 8.80
CA VAL A 272 5.50 3.45 7.59
C VAL A 272 6.92 3.92 7.92
N ASN A 273 7.12 4.69 8.99
CA ASN A 273 8.43 5.14 9.44
C ASN A 273 9.39 3.98 9.72
N SER A 274 8.89 2.94 10.40
CA SER A 274 9.67 1.73 10.70
C SER A 274 10.14 0.99 9.45
N THR A 275 9.46 1.19 8.31
CA THR A 275 9.81 0.56 7.03
C THR A 275 10.59 1.47 6.09
N ARG A 276 10.72 2.77 6.38
CA ARG A 276 11.24 3.79 5.43
C ARG A 276 12.59 3.41 4.83
N TRP A 277 13.55 3.08 5.70
CA TRP A 277 14.92 2.78 5.30
C TRP A 277 15.06 1.41 4.67
N ALA A 278 14.28 0.44 5.13
CA ALA A 278 14.28 -0.90 4.55
C ALA A 278 13.69 -0.87 3.13
N LEU A 279 12.63 -0.07 2.90
CA LEU A 279 12.06 0.13 1.57
C LEU A 279 13.04 0.86 0.65
N TRP A 280 13.60 1.98 1.10
CA TRP A 280 14.58 2.72 0.30
C TRP A 280 15.76 1.84 -0.09
N ARG A 281 16.41 1.15 0.86
CA ARG A 281 17.53 0.23 0.55
C ARG A 281 17.15 -0.90 -0.40
N ALA A 282 15.94 -1.46 -0.27
CA ALA A 282 15.49 -2.51 -1.18
C ALA A 282 15.28 -2.01 -2.61
N LEU A 283 14.79 -0.78 -2.76
CA LEU A 283 14.63 -0.12 -4.06
C LEU A 283 16.00 0.29 -4.63
N ASP A 284 16.86 0.89 -3.82
CA ASP A 284 18.20 1.33 -4.20
C ASP A 284 19.06 0.16 -4.70
N ALA A 285 18.97 -1.00 -4.05
CA ALA A 285 19.62 -2.22 -4.50
C ALA A 285 19.02 -2.82 -5.79
N SER A 286 17.82 -2.42 -6.20
CA SER A 286 17.08 -3.01 -7.34
C SER A 286 17.01 -2.11 -8.57
N PHE A 287 17.36 -0.82 -8.44
CA PHE A 287 17.16 0.19 -9.48
C PHE A 287 18.39 1.09 -9.60
N PRO A 288 18.72 1.54 -10.82
CA PRO A 288 19.94 2.32 -11.05
C PRO A 288 19.93 3.67 -10.31
N THR A 289 18.76 4.30 -10.22
CA THR A 289 18.60 5.62 -9.58
C THR A 289 17.35 5.64 -8.73
N VAL A 290 17.51 5.97 -7.44
CA VAL A 290 16.42 6.15 -6.49
C VAL A 290 16.51 7.53 -5.82
N HIS A 291 15.49 8.35 -6.02
CA HIS A 291 15.36 9.64 -5.34
C HIS A 291 14.36 9.57 -4.20
N THR A 292 14.61 10.35 -3.16
CA THR A 292 13.68 10.52 -2.04
C THR A 292 13.10 11.92 -2.02
N ALA A 293 11.82 12.05 -1.70
CA ALA A 293 11.17 13.34 -1.50
C ALA A 293 10.43 13.38 -0.15
N SER A 294 10.26 14.56 0.43
CA SER A 294 9.45 14.72 1.65
C SER A 294 7.96 14.74 1.33
N GLY A 295 7.12 14.31 2.27
CA GLY A 295 5.67 14.46 2.13
C GLY A 295 5.20 15.92 2.06
N GLY A 296 6.00 16.85 2.58
CA GLY A 296 5.80 18.29 2.39
C GLY A 296 5.89 18.69 0.92
N ARG A 297 6.91 18.19 0.20
CA ARG A 297 7.04 18.42 -1.25
C ARG A 297 5.88 17.80 -2.02
N THR A 298 5.48 16.56 -1.70
CA THR A 298 4.32 15.89 -2.32
C THR A 298 3.04 16.73 -2.14
N LYS A 299 2.80 17.24 -0.92
CA LYS A 299 1.65 18.11 -0.60
C LYS A 299 1.68 19.42 -1.39
N TRP A 300 2.83 20.07 -1.47
CA TRP A 300 3.01 21.32 -2.23
C TRP A 300 2.73 21.08 -3.73
N ASN A 301 3.36 20.07 -4.33
CA ASN A 301 3.14 19.70 -5.73
C ASN A 301 1.65 19.41 -6.00
N ARG A 302 0.97 18.67 -5.12
CA ARG A 302 -0.47 18.38 -5.23
C ARG A 302 -1.31 19.66 -5.27
N GLN A 303 -1.02 20.62 -4.40
CA GLN A 303 -1.72 21.91 -4.37
C GLN A 303 -1.49 22.73 -5.64
N GLN A 304 -0.24 22.81 -6.12
CA GLN A 304 0.10 23.55 -7.35
C GLN A 304 -0.60 22.98 -8.58
N THR A 305 -0.70 21.65 -8.66
CA THR A 305 -1.33 20.93 -9.78
C THR A 305 -2.84 20.74 -9.65
N GLY A 306 -3.45 21.15 -8.53
CA GLY A 306 -4.88 20.94 -8.27
C GLY A 306 -5.31 19.46 -8.20
N THR A 307 -4.39 18.53 -7.95
CA THR A 307 -4.71 17.10 -7.97
C THR A 307 -5.45 16.63 -6.70
N PRO A 308 -6.50 15.79 -6.82
CA PRO A 308 -7.17 15.21 -5.67
C PRO A 308 -6.23 14.35 -4.81
N LYS A 309 -6.52 14.27 -3.51
CA LYS A 309 -5.73 13.43 -2.61
C LYS A 309 -6.10 11.95 -2.77
N THR A 310 -5.25 11.20 -3.46
CA THR A 310 -5.26 9.73 -3.49
C THR A 310 -3.83 9.21 -3.37
N HIS A 311 -3.63 7.96 -2.96
CA HIS A 311 -2.28 7.38 -2.87
C HIS A 311 -1.57 7.37 -4.23
N THR A 312 -2.28 7.09 -5.32
CA THR A 312 -1.71 7.03 -6.67
C THR A 312 -1.37 8.40 -7.25
N LEU A 313 -2.16 9.42 -6.97
CA LEU A 313 -1.85 10.80 -7.35
C LEU A 313 -0.78 11.43 -6.45
N ASP A 314 -0.77 11.10 -5.16
CA ASP A 314 0.33 11.46 -4.26
C ASP A 314 1.64 10.84 -4.79
N ALA A 315 1.64 9.57 -5.20
CA ALA A 315 2.78 8.91 -5.84
C ALA A 315 3.25 9.64 -7.13
N LEU A 316 2.33 10.14 -7.94
CA LEU A 316 2.64 10.93 -9.15
C LEU A 316 3.26 12.30 -8.81
N CYS A 317 2.97 12.83 -7.63
CA CYS A 317 3.49 14.09 -7.11
C CYS A 317 4.80 13.94 -6.30
N VAL A 318 5.37 12.74 -6.16
CA VAL A 318 6.62 12.55 -5.40
C VAL A 318 7.83 13.06 -6.18
N GLY A 319 8.64 13.93 -5.58
CA GLY A 319 9.89 14.46 -6.17
C GLY A 319 9.73 15.83 -6.83
N ARG A 320 10.67 16.19 -7.72
CA ARG A 320 10.57 17.43 -8.50
C ARG A 320 9.47 17.31 -9.55
N LEU A 321 8.54 18.26 -9.50
CA LEU A 321 7.39 18.39 -10.39
C LEU A 321 7.10 19.87 -10.52
N ASP A 322 7.10 20.36 -11.75
CA ASP A 322 6.83 21.75 -12.10
C ASP A 322 5.41 21.81 -12.72
N THR A 323 5.15 20.97 -13.75
CA THR A 323 3.84 20.89 -14.41
C THR A 323 3.35 19.45 -14.58
N LEU A 324 2.05 19.21 -14.38
CA LEU A 324 1.42 17.92 -14.60
C LEU A 324 0.45 17.98 -15.78
N THR A 325 0.81 17.37 -16.91
CA THR A 325 0.01 17.46 -18.15
C THR A 325 -0.99 16.32 -18.33
N ARG A 326 -0.85 15.22 -17.58
CA ARG A 326 -1.84 14.14 -17.61
C ARG A 326 -1.84 13.31 -16.34
N THR A 327 -3.05 12.96 -15.89
CA THR A 327 -3.27 11.95 -14.83
C THR A 327 -3.81 10.64 -15.42
N PRO A 328 -3.50 9.48 -14.81
CA PRO A 328 -4.13 8.22 -15.20
C PRO A 328 -5.62 8.24 -14.84
N ALA A 329 -6.49 7.94 -15.81
CA ALA A 329 -7.94 7.91 -15.57
C ALA A 329 -8.40 6.69 -14.74
N ARG A 330 -7.57 5.65 -14.63
CA ARG A 330 -7.90 4.39 -13.96
C ARG A 330 -6.74 3.90 -13.12
N VAL A 331 -7.09 3.30 -11.99
CA VAL A 331 -6.17 2.67 -11.04
C VAL A 331 -6.33 1.16 -11.10
N LEU A 332 -5.19 0.46 -11.19
CA LEU A 332 -5.14 -0.97 -10.92
C LEU A 332 -5.08 -1.17 -9.40
N ALA A 333 -6.20 -1.58 -8.81
CA ALA A 333 -6.23 -1.99 -7.42
C ALA A 333 -5.70 -3.43 -7.30
N VAL A 334 -4.64 -3.57 -6.51
CA VAL A 334 -3.90 -4.82 -6.35
C VAL A 334 -3.97 -5.26 -4.90
N ALA A 335 -4.42 -6.48 -4.64
CA ALA A 335 -4.42 -7.04 -3.30
C ALA A 335 -3.66 -8.35 -3.24
N ALA A 336 -2.71 -8.51 -2.32
CA ALA A 336 -2.02 -9.78 -2.17
C ALA A 336 -3.02 -10.87 -1.69
N THR A 337 -3.21 -11.94 -2.46
CA THR A 337 -4.08 -13.07 -2.09
C THR A 337 -3.28 -14.23 -1.50
N GLY A 338 -1.97 -14.27 -1.77
CA GLY A 338 -1.08 -15.36 -1.36
C GLY A 338 -1.08 -16.53 -2.36
N ARG A 339 -0.19 -17.50 -2.16
CA ARG A 339 0.06 -18.64 -3.08
C ARG A 339 -0.40 -19.99 -2.50
N GLY A 340 -1.46 -19.95 -1.71
CA GLY A 340 -2.01 -21.10 -0.97
C GLY A 340 -1.70 -21.06 0.53
N THR A 341 -1.93 -22.19 1.20
CA THR A 341 -1.68 -22.40 2.64
C THR A 341 -0.60 -23.47 2.82
N TYR A 342 0.27 -23.28 3.82
CA TYR A 342 1.21 -24.31 4.26
C TYR A 342 0.49 -25.41 5.06
N SER A 343 -0.56 -25.06 5.81
CA SER A 343 -1.39 -26.06 6.49
C SER A 343 -2.19 -26.83 5.45
N ARG A 344 -1.91 -28.13 5.36
CA ARG A 344 -2.62 -29.04 4.47
C ARG A 344 -3.85 -29.65 5.12
N THR A 345 -3.94 -29.62 6.44
CA THR A 345 -5.14 -30.05 7.15
C THR A 345 -5.94 -28.81 7.55
N ARG A 346 -7.23 -28.80 7.20
CA ARG A 346 -8.19 -27.87 7.78
C ARG A 346 -8.85 -28.55 8.96
N ALA A 347 -8.86 -27.86 10.09
CA ALA A 347 -9.62 -28.29 11.25
C ALA A 347 -11.05 -27.73 11.22
N ASP A 348 -11.95 -28.37 11.94
CA ASP A 348 -13.24 -27.79 12.30
C ASP A 348 -13.10 -26.70 13.39
N LYS A 349 -14.24 -26.24 13.94
CA LYS A 349 -14.25 -25.21 15.00
C LYS A 349 -13.67 -25.70 16.33
N TYR A 350 -13.58 -27.01 16.55
CA TYR A 350 -13.06 -27.62 17.77
C TYR A 350 -11.58 -28.02 17.66
N GLY A 351 -11.02 -28.00 16.45
CA GLY A 351 -9.62 -28.30 16.19
C GLY A 351 -9.38 -29.69 15.60
N PHE A 352 -10.42 -30.46 15.29
CA PHE A 352 -10.30 -31.80 14.71
C PHE A 352 -10.11 -31.73 13.18
N PRO A 353 -9.22 -32.57 12.61
CA PRO A 353 -9.04 -32.66 11.16
C PRO A 353 -10.35 -32.92 10.41
N ARG A 354 -10.72 -32.01 9.50
CA ARG A 354 -11.92 -32.14 8.66
C ARG A 354 -11.60 -32.37 7.18
N LEU A 355 -10.53 -31.77 6.67
CA LEU A 355 -10.19 -31.83 5.25
C LEU A 355 -8.69 -31.83 5.04
N HIS A 356 -8.19 -32.74 4.20
CA HIS A 356 -6.82 -32.78 3.72
C HIS A 356 -6.74 -32.15 2.32
N LEU A 357 -5.93 -31.10 2.19
CA LEU A 357 -5.67 -30.43 0.94
C LEU A 357 -4.66 -31.25 0.10
N PRO A 358 -4.92 -31.43 -1.21
CA PRO A 358 -4.06 -32.19 -2.10
C PRO A 358 -2.66 -31.57 -2.20
N ARG A 359 -1.64 -32.41 -2.47
CA ARG A 359 -0.26 -31.96 -2.74
C ARG A 359 -0.19 -31.23 -4.08
N GLN A 360 -0.89 -31.79 -5.06
CA GLN A 360 -0.92 -31.27 -6.41
C GLN A 360 -1.72 -29.96 -6.44
N LYS A 361 -1.10 -28.90 -6.98
CA LYS A 361 -1.72 -27.57 -7.09
C LYS A 361 -2.37 -27.33 -8.45
N GLN A 362 -1.97 -28.10 -9.45
CA GLN A 362 -2.42 -27.97 -10.84
C GLN A 362 -3.24 -29.19 -11.25
N HIS A 363 -4.39 -28.96 -11.84
CA HIS A 363 -5.22 -29.99 -12.44
C HIS A 363 -5.62 -29.56 -13.85
N PHE A 364 -5.55 -30.49 -14.81
CA PHE A 364 -5.88 -30.25 -16.22
C PHE A 364 -5.13 -29.06 -16.84
N GLY A 365 -3.89 -28.81 -16.41
CA GLY A 365 -3.09 -27.68 -16.87
C GLY A 365 -3.45 -26.32 -16.25
N TYR A 366 -4.35 -26.28 -15.25
CA TYR A 366 -4.83 -25.07 -14.58
C TYR A 366 -4.53 -25.05 -13.09
N GLN A 367 -4.40 -23.86 -12.50
CA GLN A 367 -4.31 -23.64 -11.06
C GLN A 367 -5.39 -22.68 -10.56
N THR A 368 -5.87 -22.89 -9.33
CA THR A 368 -6.75 -21.92 -8.65
C THR A 368 -6.09 -20.54 -8.60
N GLY A 369 -6.80 -19.53 -9.10
CA GLY A 369 -6.34 -18.15 -9.23
C GLY A 369 -5.88 -17.77 -10.63
N ASP A 370 -5.74 -18.73 -11.55
CA ASP A 370 -5.50 -18.45 -12.97
C ASP A 370 -6.64 -17.61 -13.53
N LEU A 371 -6.32 -16.70 -14.45
CA LEU A 371 -7.30 -15.99 -15.27
C LEU A 371 -7.53 -16.81 -16.53
N ALA A 372 -8.78 -17.19 -16.78
CA ALA A 372 -9.16 -17.98 -17.94
C ALA A 372 -10.47 -17.46 -18.54
N ARG A 373 -10.71 -17.84 -19.79
CA ARG A 373 -11.98 -17.63 -20.49
C ARG A 373 -12.61 -18.98 -20.77
N ALA A 374 -13.84 -19.19 -20.32
CA ALA A 374 -14.66 -20.31 -20.75
C ALA A 374 -15.58 -19.89 -21.90
N VAL A 375 -15.71 -20.74 -22.91
CA VAL A 375 -16.74 -20.62 -23.95
C VAL A 375 -17.61 -21.88 -23.88
N VAL A 376 -18.85 -21.71 -23.40
CA VAL A 376 -19.79 -22.80 -23.21
C VAL A 376 -20.83 -22.73 -24.34
N PRO A 377 -20.91 -23.73 -25.23
CA PRO A 377 -21.74 -23.65 -26.43
C PRO A 377 -23.23 -23.92 -26.15
N THR A 378 -23.55 -24.79 -25.17
CA THR A 378 -24.93 -25.24 -24.91
C THR A 378 -25.21 -25.41 -23.41
N GLY A 379 -26.51 -25.50 -23.08
CA GLY A 379 -27.01 -25.76 -21.73
C GLY A 379 -27.16 -24.52 -20.84
N LYS A 380 -27.43 -24.74 -19.54
CA LYS A 380 -27.77 -23.67 -18.58
C LYS A 380 -26.69 -22.60 -18.38
N LYS A 381 -25.45 -22.88 -18.78
CA LYS A 381 -24.28 -21.99 -18.58
C LYS A 381 -23.74 -21.43 -19.89
N THR A 382 -24.54 -21.49 -20.96
CA THR A 382 -24.18 -21.02 -22.31
C THR A 382 -23.64 -19.59 -22.26
N GLY A 383 -22.61 -19.32 -23.07
CA GLY A 383 -21.99 -18.01 -23.19
C GLY A 383 -20.50 -17.99 -22.86
N THR A 384 -19.94 -16.79 -22.85
CA THR A 384 -18.51 -16.56 -22.59
C THR A 384 -18.28 -16.02 -21.18
N HIS A 385 -17.50 -16.75 -20.39
CA HIS A 385 -17.21 -16.40 -18.99
C HIS A 385 -15.72 -16.14 -18.83
N THR A 386 -15.33 -14.88 -18.62
CA THR A 386 -13.93 -14.52 -18.37
C THR A 386 -13.73 -14.13 -16.92
N GLY A 387 -12.77 -14.76 -16.24
CA GLY A 387 -12.58 -14.52 -14.83
C GLY A 387 -11.54 -15.42 -14.19
N ARG A 388 -11.36 -15.24 -12.88
CA ARG A 388 -10.47 -16.11 -12.11
C ARG A 388 -11.14 -17.43 -11.81
N ILE A 389 -10.40 -18.51 -11.98
CA ILE A 389 -10.93 -19.86 -11.78
C ILE A 389 -10.56 -20.42 -10.41
N ALA A 390 -11.49 -21.16 -9.83
CA ALA A 390 -11.23 -22.13 -8.77
C ALA A 390 -11.25 -23.52 -9.39
N VAL A 391 -10.08 -24.15 -9.40
CA VAL A 391 -9.82 -25.45 -10.01
C VAL A 391 -10.24 -26.55 -9.03
N ARG A 392 -10.89 -27.59 -9.56
CA ARG A 392 -11.29 -28.79 -8.82
C ARG A 392 -10.67 -30.03 -9.47
N THR A 393 -10.36 -31.03 -8.66
CA THR A 393 -9.85 -32.33 -9.10
C THR A 393 -10.82 -33.04 -10.05
N THR A 394 -12.12 -32.77 -9.94
CA THR A 394 -13.17 -33.35 -10.80
C THR A 394 -13.16 -32.83 -12.25
N GLY A 395 -12.36 -31.80 -12.56
CA GLY A 395 -12.35 -31.19 -13.90
C GLY A 395 -13.51 -30.23 -14.17
N SER A 396 -14.33 -29.92 -13.16
CA SER A 396 -15.39 -28.92 -13.21
C SER A 396 -15.02 -27.69 -12.37
N PHE A 397 -14.74 -26.57 -13.02
CA PHE A 397 -14.21 -25.36 -12.39
C PHE A 397 -15.30 -24.33 -12.10
N ASN A 398 -15.02 -23.47 -11.12
CA ASN A 398 -15.84 -22.27 -10.90
C ASN A 398 -15.08 -21.06 -11.45
N VAL A 399 -15.78 -20.12 -12.07
CA VAL A 399 -15.20 -18.88 -12.59
C VAL A 399 -15.89 -17.68 -11.93
N LYS A 400 -15.09 -16.78 -11.34
CA LYS A 400 -15.58 -15.50 -10.80
C LYS A 400 -15.50 -14.44 -11.89
N THR A 401 -16.67 -14.05 -12.42
CA THR A 401 -16.82 -13.02 -13.46
C THR A 401 -17.20 -11.68 -12.85
N ALA A 402 -17.35 -10.64 -13.68
CA ALA A 402 -17.90 -9.35 -13.26
C ALA A 402 -19.37 -9.44 -12.82
N HIS A 403 -20.13 -10.41 -13.37
CA HIS A 403 -21.56 -10.59 -13.12
C HIS A 403 -21.87 -11.61 -12.01
N GLY A 404 -20.83 -12.20 -11.41
CA GLY A 404 -20.99 -13.18 -10.33
C GLY A 404 -20.19 -14.46 -10.53
N LEU A 405 -20.44 -15.43 -9.65
CA LEU A 405 -19.78 -16.72 -9.64
C LEU A 405 -20.56 -17.72 -10.49
N VAL A 406 -19.93 -18.24 -11.54
CA VAL A 406 -20.48 -19.35 -12.34
C VAL A 406 -19.75 -20.62 -11.94
N GLN A 407 -20.50 -21.64 -11.54
CA GLN A 407 -19.94 -22.85 -10.95
C GLN A 407 -20.01 -24.04 -11.90
N GLY A 408 -19.05 -24.97 -11.78
CA GLY A 408 -19.08 -26.28 -12.45
C GLY A 408 -19.08 -26.24 -13.97
N ILE A 409 -18.20 -25.45 -14.59
CA ILE A 409 -17.93 -25.49 -16.03
C ILE A 409 -16.81 -26.51 -16.27
N ARG A 410 -16.95 -27.42 -17.24
CA ARG A 410 -15.90 -28.39 -17.58
C ARG A 410 -14.62 -27.68 -18.06
N HIS A 411 -13.46 -28.18 -17.64
CA HIS A 411 -12.14 -27.63 -17.97
C HIS A 411 -11.86 -27.53 -19.48
N THR A 412 -12.47 -28.41 -20.29
CA THR A 412 -12.36 -28.42 -21.75
C THR A 412 -12.92 -27.16 -22.42
N HIS A 413 -13.84 -26.45 -21.76
CA HIS A 413 -14.35 -25.17 -22.25
C HIS A 413 -13.44 -23.99 -21.94
N PHE A 414 -12.42 -24.17 -21.10
CA PHE A 414 -11.54 -23.09 -20.69
C PHE A 414 -10.33 -22.96 -21.63
N ARG A 415 -9.93 -21.70 -21.81
CA ARG A 415 -8.63 -21.29 -22.33
C ARG A 415 -7.93 -20.42 -21.29
N LEU A 416 -6.70 -20.79 -20.94
CA LEU A 416 -5.86 -19.99 -20.06
C LEU A 416 -5.53 -18.64 -20.72
N LEU A 417 -5.73 -17.55 -19.98
CA LEU A 417 -5.36 -16.20 -20.40
C LEU A 417 -4.11 -15.70 -19.66
N GLN A 418 -4.02 -15.98 -18.36
CA GLN A 418 -2.88 -15.56 -17.54
C GLN A 418 -2.76 -16.43 -16.29
N ARG A 419 -1.53 -16.84 -15.95
CA ARG A 419 -1.23 -17.59 -14.73
C ARG A 419 -1.43 -16.75 -13.46
N ALA A 420 -1.85 -17.42 -12.39
CA ALA A 420 -1.93 -16.84 -11.06
C ALA A 420 -0.56 -16.34 -10.59
N ASP A 421 -0.48 -15.10 -10.11
CA ASP A 421 0.78 -14.47 -9.72
C ASP A 421 0.84 -14.09 -8.23
N GLY A 422 -0.16 -14.51 -7.45
CA GLY A 422 -0.28 -14.28 -6.02
C GLY A 422 -1.03 -13.01 -5.62
N TYR A 423 -1.54 -12.24 -6.59
CA TYR A 423 -2.28 -11.00 -6.37
C TYR A 423 -3.67 -11.08 -6.99
N ALA A 424 -4.66 -10.43 -6.39
CA ALA A 424 -5.94 -10.04 -6.97
C ALA A 424 -5.77 -8.71 -7.70
N HIS A 425 -6.41 -8.59 -8.85
CA HIS A 425 -6.38 -7.41 -9.70
C HIS A 425 -7.81 -6.97 -9.97
N THR A 426 -8.13 -5.71 -9.67
CA THR A 426 -9.35 -5.03 -10.08
C THR A 426 -8.99 -3.67 -10.65
N THR A 427 -9.89 -3.05 -11.42
CA THR A 427 -9.64 -1.73 -12.01
C THR A 427 -10.79 -0.80 -11.69
N ARG A 428 -10.48 0.38 -11.18
CA ARG A 428 -11.47 1.41 -10.83
C ARG A 428 -11.08 2.77 -11.41
N PRO A 429 -12.01 3.73 -11.56
CA PRO A 429 -11.68 5.12 -11.86
C PRO A 429 -10.73 5.69 -10.80
N GLU A 430 -9.80 6.56 -11.21
CA GLU A 430 -9.00 7.37 -10.29
C GLU A 430 -9.90 8.29 -9.45
N GLY A 431 -9.57 8.52 -8.17
CA GLY A 431 -10.41 9.31 -7.26
C GLY A 431 -11.52 8.55 -6.51
N GLN A 432 -11.89 7.33 -6.93
CA GLN A 432 -12.79 6.46 -6.14
C GLN A 432 -11.98 5.58 -5.19
N THR A 433 -12.40 5.46 -3.92
CA THR A 433 -11.84 4.48 -2.97
C THR A 433 -12.34 3.07 -3.29
N ALA A 434 -11.54 2.02 -3.00
CA ALA A 434 -12.04 0.65 -3.05
C ALA A 434 -13.26 0.50 -2.12
N PRO A 435 -14.28 -0.29 -2.50
CA PRO A 435 -15.33 -0.70 -1.57
C PRO A 435 -14.76 -1.53 -0.41
#